data_AF-A0A9W7J6R9-F1
#
_entry.id   AF-A0A9W7J6R9-F1
#
_cell.length_a   1.000
_cell.length_b   1.000
_cell.length_c   1.000
_cell.angle_alpha   90.00
_cell.angle_beta   90.00
_cell.angle_gamma   90.00
#
_symmetry.space_group_name_H-M   'P 1'
#
loop_
_entity.id
_entity.type
_entity.pdbx_description
1 polymer ?
#
loop_
_entity_poly.entity_id
_entity_poly.type
_entity_poly.pdbx_seq_one_letter_code
_entity_poly.pdbx_strand_id
1 'polypeptide(L)'
;MASSGLQFHVHCSIQKPSTSSPGFDHFKSTLSSAFKPFWKEIQQLPLRIDAGVKNNSRSLADAFVDSVFEFVDQPLLPSQSNFAPVDELEAGVRVADIGGEIPDDFAEGVYIRNGPNPMFGALTSTSSMFGSSSNTWVEGEGMLHALYFCKGPKGRWTVVYKNRYVETDTFKLEKQRNKPSFLPTIEGDSPAVLSAYLFNTLRFGKVNKEMSNTSAFEHAGKMYTIAENHKPQEIDILTLQTLNEWDVNGAWDRPFCSHPKKAPGSGELVIMGIDATKPFVEVGVISADGKKLLHKADLKLNRCTLCHEMGVTQRYNVFMDQPLCIDLKRLVGGGPLIKYEEEGDARIGIMPRYGDADSIQWFKVKPNCTFHLFNCFEDGDEVVMWGCRALDSIIPGPEKGKNKFDWFSRKLRPIKSRTGGSISEDELVFPRPYEWRLNKRSGGVKERNLTGTEFSMDFPFINEAFIGVQNDYGYCQLRDSIASSASGMVKYGGLAKLYFGEQNPESSLREDEGLIKVEYHMLEKNTFCSGAVFVPKDKGVEEDDGWVITFVHNEDTNISQVLIIEAKSFTSKPVAKITLPCRVPYGFHGAFRPILQLQNQILSPKIPSLNSRIPNSMSRS
;
A
#
# COMPACT_ATOMS: atom_id res chain seq x y z
N MET A 1 -23.38 43.76 45.71
CA MET A 1 -23.77 43.57 47.12
C MET A 1 -23.57 42.10 47.44
N ALA A 2 -22.44 41.69 48.03
CA ALA A 2 -22.22 41.62 49.48
C ALA A 2 -23.25 40.68 50.15
N SER A 3 -22.88 39.42 50.39
CA SER A 3 -22.38 38.87 51.70
C SER A 3 -23.55 38.38 52.56
N SER A 4 -23.54 37.30 53.36
CA SER A 4 -22.55 36.31 53.80
C SER A 4 -23.22 35.44 54.88
N GLY A 5 -22.69 34.23 55.12
CA GLY A 5 -22.78 33.54 56.41
C GLY A 5 -23.15 32.06 56.30
N LEU A 6 -22.54 31.11 57.00
CA LEU A 6 -21.34 31.08 57.85
C LEU A 6 -20.92 29.59 57.96
N GLN A 7 -19.62 29.35 58.17
CA GLN A 7 -18.95 28.05 58.24
C GLN A 7 -19.36 27.18 59.43
N PHE A 8 -19.09 25.86 59.32
CA PHE A 8 -18.36 25.13 60.37
C PHE A 8 -17.30 24.19 59.77
N HIS A 9 -16.07 24.40 60.23
CA HIS A 9 -14.87 23.59 59.99
C HIS A 9 -14.80 22.41 60.96
N VAL A 10 -14.29 21.27 60.50
CA VAL A 10 -13.39 20.42 61.31
C VAL A 10 -12.25 19.91 60.41
N HIS A 11 -11.04 20.30 60.78
CA HIS A 11 -9.77 19.80 60.26
C HIS A 11 -9.34 18.53 61.01
N CYS A 12 -8.80 17.55 60.31
CA CYS A 12 -7.71 16.73 60.86
C CYS A 12 -6.71 16.37 59.77
N SER A 13 -5.49 16.83 59.99
CA SER A 13 -4.28 16.71 59.16
C SER A 13 -3.38 15.61 59.70
N ILE A 14 -2.85 14.74 58.84
CA ILE A 14 -1.59 14.02 59.09
C ILE A 14 -0.77 14.01 57.80
N GLN A 15 0.42 14.62 57.89
CA GLN A 15 1.47 14.70 56.87
C GLN A 15 2.00 13.31 56.49
N LYS A 16 2.32 13.10 55.21
CA LYS A 16 3.18 12.01 54.74
C LYS A 16 4.48 12.58 54.16
N PRO A 17 5.62 11.87 54.28
CA PRO A 17 6.95 12.45 54.24
C PRO A 17 7.50 12.58 52.82
N SER A 18 8.31 13.62 52.61
CA SER A 18 9.24 13.73 51.49
C SER A 18 10.23 12.57 51.53
N THR A 19 10.21 11.71 50.50
CA THR A 19 11.28 10.75 50.24
C THR A 19 11.79 10.97 48.81
N SER A 20 13.01 11.50 48.74
CA SER A 20 13.84 11.56 47.55
C SER A 20 14.02 10.15 46.98
N SER A 21 13.57 9.91 45.75
CA SER A 21 13.94 8.70 45.01
C SER A 21 15.39 8.82 44.53
N PRO A 22 16.21 7.77 44.63
CA PRO A 22 17.61 7.81 44.22
C PRO A 22 17.73 7.93 42.69
N GLY A 23 18.84 8.53 42.25
CA GLY A 23 19.07 9.02 40.90
C GLY A 23 18.79 8.04 39.75
N PHE A 24 18.08 8.57 38.76
CA PHE A 24 17.86 8.01 37.42
C PHE A 24 19.14 7.79 36.60
N ASP A 25 20.29 8.26 37.07
CA ASP A 25 21.56 8.16 36.35
C ASP A 25 22.26 6.81 36.51
N HIS A 26 21.92 6.02 37.55
CA HIS A 26 22.55 4.72 37.76
C HIS A 26 21.95 3.58 36.91
N PHE A 27 20.74 3.76 36.37
CA PHE A 27 20.06 2.77 35.50
C PHE A 27 20.44 2.90 34.01
N LYS A 28 20.90 4.09 33.59
CA LYS A 28 21.38 4.33 32.21
C LYS A 28 22.69 3.59 31.89
N SER A 29 23.56 3.38 32.88
CA SER A 29 24.87 2.76 32.64
C SER A 29 24.80 1.23 32.52
N THR A 30 23.85 0.58 33.20
CA THR A 30 23.74 -0.89 33.26
C THR A 30 23.07 -1.50 32.02
N LEU A 31 22.14 -0.78 31.37
CA LEU A 31 21.52 -1.24 30.09
C LEU A 31 22.43 -0.97 28.88
N SER A 32 23.24 0.10 28.91
CA SER A 32 24.18 0.44 27.84
C SER A 32 25.34 -0.57 27.70
N SER A 33 25.80 -1.16 28.81
CA SER A 33 26.89 -2.14 28.81
C SER A 33 26.43 -3.57 28.50
N ALA A 34 25.17 -3.93 28.79
CA ALA A 34 24.62 -5.26 28.51
C ALA A 34 24.20 -5.45 27.03
N PHE A 35 23.80 -4.38 26.34
CA PHE A 35 23.30 -4.48 24.95
C PHE A 35 24.40 -4.41 23.87
N LYS A 36 25.58 -3.82 24.17
CA LYS A 36 26.69 -3.72 23.21
C LYS A 36 27.37 -5.05 22.86
N PRO A 37 27.64 -5.96 23.81
CA PRO A 37 28.17 -7.30 23.50
C PRO A 37 27.13 -8.16 22.77
N PHE A 38 25.86 -8.07 23.20
CA PHE A 38 24.75 -8.86 22.66
C PHE A 38 24.50 -8.62 21.16
N TRP A 39 24.57 -7.37 20.68
CA TRP A 39 24.43 -7.06 19.26
C TRP A 39 25.62 -7.54 18.40
N LYS A 40 26.84 -7.57 18.97
CA LYS A 40 28.02 -8.15 18.30
C LYS A 40 27.94 -9.68 18.23
N GLU A 41 27.36 -10.33 19.25
CA GLU A 41 27.13 -11.79 19.26
C GLU A 41 26.01 -12.20 18.31
N ILE A 42 24.93 -11.43 18.19
CA ILE A 42 23.85 -11.69 17.22
C ILE A 42 24.37 -11.65 15.77
N GLN A 43 25.26 -10.71 15.44
CA GLN A 43 25.87 -10.63 14.11
C GLN A 43 26.84 -11.78 13.81
N GLN A 44 27.28 -12.54 14.82
CA GLN A 44 28.26 -13.61 14.69
C GLN A 44 27.68 -15.02 14.89
N LEU A 45 26.39 -15.17 15.19
CA LEU A 45 25.77 -16.48 15.41
C LEU A 45 25.58 -17.23 14.07
N PRO A 46 26.27 -18.36 13.84
CA PRO A 46 25.86 -19.29 12.79
C PRO A 46 24.59 -19.98 13.28
N LEU A 47 23.46 -19.76 12.61
CA LEU A 47 22.17 -20.40 12.90
C LEU A 47 22.22 -21.92 12.61
N ARG A 48 22.90 -22.68 13.46
CA ARG A 48 22.70 -24.12 13.64
C ARG A 48 22.52 -24.40 15.13
N ILE A 49 21.29 -24.17 15.59
CA ILE A 49 20.81 -24.62 16.90
C ILE A 49 19.87 -25.81 16.66
N ASP A 50 20.13 -26.88 17.41
CA ASP A 50 19.47 -28.18 17.34
C ASP A 50 17.94 -28.08 17.56
N ALA A 51 17.17 -28.97 16.92
CA ALA A 51 15.71 -28.86 16.84
C ALA A 51 15.00 -28.94 18.20
N GLY A 52 15.56 -29.70 19.16
CA GLY A 52 15.01 -29.84 20.52
C GLY A 52 15.12 -28.58 21.39
N VAL A 53 16.17 -27.77 21.20
CA VAL A 53 16.39 -26.52 21.95
C VAL A 53 15.48 -25.39 21.46
N LYS A 54 15.14 -25.39 20.15
CA LYS A 54 14.23 -24.41 19.54
C LYS A 54 12.80 -24.48 20.07
N ASN A 55 12.30 -25.67 20.44
CA ASN A 55 10.92 -25.79 20.94
C ASN A 55 10.77 -25.25 22.36
N ASN A 56 11.75 -25.50 23.23
CA ASN A 56 11.72 -25.00 24.61
C ASN A 56 11.91 -23.47 24.67
N SER A 57 12.78 -22.91 23.84
CA SER A 57 12.96 -21.44 23.78
C SER A 57 11.73 -20.71 23.23
N ARG A 58 11.06 -21.28 22.22
CA ARG A 58 9.78 -20.76 21.68
C ARG A 58 8.67 -20.78 22.71
N SER A 59 8.49 -21.89 23.43
CA SER A 59 7.50 -22.02 24.49
C SER A 59 7.70 -20.98 25.60
N LEU A 60 8.93 -20.75 26.02
CA LEU A 60 9.26 -19.73 27.03
C LEU A 60 9.02 -18.31 26.51
N ALA A 61 9.38 -18.03 25.26
CA ALA A 61 9.13 -16.73 24.64
C ALA A 61 7.63 -16.45 24.47
N ASP A 62 6.84 -17.45 24.08
CA ASP A 62 5.38 -17.38 24.02
C ASP A 62 4.79 -17.06 25.40
N ALA A 63 5.17 -17.81 26.43
CA ALA A 63 4.68 -17.58 27.80
C ALA A 63 5.07 -16.19 28.33
N PHE A 64 6.30 -15.74 28.03
CA PHE A 64 6.74 -14.40 28.39
C PHE A 64 5.87 -13.33 27.70
N VAL A 65 5.68 -13.43 26.38
CA VAL A 65 4.88 -12.44 25.64
C VAL A 65 3.44 -12.41 26.13
N ASP A 66 2.81 -13.58 26.30
CA ASP A 66 1.43 -13.70 26.79
C ASP A 66 1.26 -13.15 28.22
N SER A 67 2.33 -13.10 29.03
CA SER A 67 2.31 -12.56 30.40
C SER A 67 2.66 -11.07 30.50
N VAL A 68 3.44 -10.53 29.55
CA VAL A 68 4.04 -9.18 29.66
C VAL A 68 3.42 -8.19 28.68
N PHE A 69 2.92 -8.64 27.53
CA PHE A 69 2.38 -7.76 26.49
C PHE A 69 0.86 -7.84 26.49
N GLU A 70 0.24 -6.68 26.63
CA GLU A 70 -1.20 -6.51 26.44
C GLU A 70 -1.47 -6.11 24.99
N PHE A 71 -2.30 -6.87 24.30
CA PHE A 71 -2.78 -6.54 22.96
C PHE A 71 -4.08 -5.74 23.08
N VAL A 72 -4.14 -4.60 22.41
CA VAL A 72 -5.26 -3.66 22.46
C VAL A 72 -5.69 -3.33 21.04
N ASP A 73 -6.99 -3.44 20.76
CA ASP A 73 -7.56 -3.03 19.49
C ASP A 73 -7.48 -1.50 19.36
N GLN A 74 -7.00 -1.04 18.21
CA GLN A 74 -7.01 0.38 17.89
C GLN A 74 -8.45 0.84 17.66
N PRO A 75 -8.87 1.98 18.27
CA PRO A 75 -10.22 2.47 18.10
C PRO A 75 -10.46 2.92 16.66
N LEU A 76 -11.62 2.54 16.12
CA LEU A 76 -12.12 3.07 14.86
C LEU A 76 -13.21 4.11 15.15
N LEU A 77 -13.05 5.30 14.59
CA LEU A 77 -14.09 6.34 14.71
C LEU A 77 -15.29 6.01 13.82
N PRO A 78 -16.51 6.49 14.13
CA PRO A 78 -17.66 6.33 13.25
C PRO A 78 -17.42 6.87 11.83
N SER A 79 -16.66 7.97 11.70
CA SER A 79 -16.25 8.55 10.42
C SER A 79 -15.21 7.71 9.66
N GLN A 80 -14.72 6.62 10.27
CA GLN A 80 -13.77 5.67 9.69
C GLN A 80 -14.42 4.30 9.46
N SER A 81 -15.74 4.16 9.62
CA SER A 81 -16.45 2.87 9.59
C SER A 81 -16.12 1.99 8.38
N ASN A 82 -15.94 2.56 7.19
CA ASN A 82 -15.61 1.77 6.01
C ASN A 82 -14.13 1.32 5.92
N PHE A 83 -13.26 1.73 6.84
CA PHE A 83 -11.94 1.11 7.04
C PHE A 83 -12.01 -0.17 7.88
N ALA A 84 -13.15 -0.45 8.54
CA ALA A 84 -13.32 -1.68 9.30
C ALA A 84 -13.26 -2.91 8.38
N PRO A 85 -12.71 -4.05 8.85
CA PRO A 85 -12.65 -5.27 8.06
C PRO A 85 -14.05 -5.83 7.74
N VAL A 86 -14.11 -6.71 6.75
CA VAL A 86 -15.29 -7.51 6.40
C VAL A 86 -14.96 -8.99 6.45
N ASP A 87 -16.00 -9.80 6.58
CA ASP A 87 -15.89 -11.26 6.55
C ASP A 87 -15.70 -11.79 5.12
N GLU A 88 -15.05 -12.94 5.01
CA GLU A 88 -14.96 -13.68 3.75
C GLU A 88 -16.30 -14.34 3.41
N LEU A 89 -16.72 -14.23 2.16
CA LEU A 89 -17.91 -14.92 1.66
C LEU A 89 -17.61 -16.41 1.41
N GLU A 90 -18.55 -17.28 1.80
CA GLU A 90 -18.43 -18.73 1.60
C GLU A 90 -18.32 -19.14 0.12
N ALA A 91 -18.97 -18.39 -0.77
CA ALA A 91 -19.01 -18.64 -2.20
C ALA A 91 -19.17 -17.34 -2.99
N GLY A 92 -18.90 -17.42 -4.30
CA GLY A 92 -19.15 -16.29 -5.20
C GLY A 92 -20.63 -16.00 -5.36
N VAL A 93 -20.99 -14.72 -5.29
CA VAL A 93 -22.35 -14.24 -5.37
C VAL A 93 -22.59 -13.61 -6.73
N ARG A 94 -23.60 -14.10 -7.45
CA ARG A 94 -24.03 -13.46 -8.69
C ARG A 94 -24.65 -12.09 -8.38
N VAL A 95 -24.14 -11.05 -9.02
CA VAL A 95 -24.69 -9.70 -8.87
C VAL A 95 -25.86 -9.52 -9.82
N ALA A 96 -27.02 -9.16 -9.28
CA ALA A 96 -28.26 -9.00 -10.03
C ALA A 96 -28.64 -7.53 -10.25
N ASP A 97 -28.28 -6.65 -9.32
CA ASP A 97 -28.59 -5.22 -9.37
C ASP A 97 -27.50 -4.47 -10.13
N ILE A 98 -27.78 -4.19 -11.41
CA ILE A 98 -26.93 -3.43 -12.31
C ILE A 98 -27.80 -2.31 -12.89
N GLY A 99 -27.54 -1.08 -12.43
CA GLY A 99 -28.11 0.12 -13.02
C GLY A 99 -27.32 0.55 -14.26
N GLY A 100 -28.00 0.97 -15.32
CA GLY A 100 -27.37 1.23 -16.62
C GLY A 100 -27.08 -0.06 -17.39
N GLU A 101 -26.08 -0.03 -18.26
CA GLU A 101 -25.70 -1.17 -19.11
C GLU A 101 -24.18 -1.32 -19.14
N ILE A 102 -23.68 -2.54 -18.89
CA ILE A 102 -22.26 -2.86 -19.11
C ILE A 102 -22.05 -2.88 -20.64
N PRO A 103 -21.16 -2.04 -21.19
CA PRO A 103 -20.99 -1.94 -22.65
C PRO A 103 -20.67 -3.28 -23.31
N ASP A 104 -21.15 -3.46 -24.54
CA ASP A 104 -20.94 -4.69 -25.30
C ASP A 104 -19.45 -4.95 -25.61
N ASP A 105 -18.67 -3.91 -25.70
CA ASP A 105 -17.24 -3.86 -25.98
C ASP A 105 -16.39 -3.71 -24.71
N PHE A 106 -17.00 -3.83 -23.52
CA PHE A 106 -16.27 -4.06 -22.28
C PHE A 106 -15.61 -5.45 -22.34
N ALA A 107 -14.38 -5.57 -21.86
CA ALA A 107 -13.63 -6.83 -21.94
C ALA A 107 -14.15 -7.88 -20.93
N GLU A 108 -14.22 -9.15 -21.35
CA GLU A 108 -14.39 -10.26 -20.41
C GLU A 108 -13.13 -10.42 -19.54
N GLY A 109 -13.30 -10.62 -18.25
CA GLY A 109 -12.16 -10.70 -17.34
C GLY A 109 -12.49 -10.52 -15.88
N VAL A 110 -11.45 -10.23 -15.10
CA VAL A 110 -11.53 -10.10 -13.65
C VAL A 110 -11.02 -8.72 -13.25
N TYR A 111 -11.88 -7.94 -12.61
CA TYR A 111 -11.47 -6.74 -11.88
C TYR A 111 -11.21 -7.15 -10.43
N ILE A 112 -9.99 -6.98 -9.97
CA ILE A 112 -9.55 -7.34 -8.62
C ILE A 112 -8.95 -6.13 -7.92
N ARG A 113 -9.20 -5.98 -6.63
CA ARG A 113 -8.54 -4.97 -5.80
C ARG A 113 -8.09 -5.59 -4.49
N ASN A 114 -6.91 -5.16 -4.03
CA ASN A 114 -6.32 -5.58 -2.77
C ASN A 114 -6.43 -4.44 -1.73
N GLY A 115 -6.38 -4.80 -0.45
CA GLY A 115 -6.41 -3.85 0.65
C GLY A 115 -6.25 -4.52 2.01
N PRO A 116 -6.02 -3.72 3.07
CA PRO A 116 -5.89 -4.21 4.43
C PRO A 116 -7.26 -4.60 4.98
N ASN A 117 -7.33 -5.75 5.64
CA ASN A 117 -8.52 -6.27 6.28
C ASN A 117 -8.07 -7.01 7.56
N PRO A 118 -7.85 -6.32 8.68
CA PRO A 118 -7.33 -6.95 9.90
C PRO A 118 -8.18 -8.15 10.34
N MET A 119 -7.57 -9.32 10.45
CA MET A 119 -8.30 -10.58 10.68
C MET A 119 -9.08 -10.60 12.00
N PHE A 120 -8.61 -9.89 13.03
CA PHE A 120 -9.23 -9.86 14.36
C PHE A 120 -10.02 -8.57 14.63
N GLY A 121 -10.61 -7.98 13.60
CA GLY A 121 -11.59 -6.88 13.74
C GLY A 121 -10.98 -5.48 13.78
N ALA A 122 -9.72 -5.33 14.19
CA ALA A 122 -9.03 -4.05 14.21
C ALA A 122 -7.51 -4.18 14.00
N LEU A 123 -6.87 -3.05 13.68
CA LEU A 123 -5.42 -2.93 13.83
C LEU A 123 -5.04 -3.02 15.30
N THR A 124 -3.85 -3.53 15.59
CA THR A 124 -3.47 -3.84 16.96
C THR A 124 -2.40 -2.88 17.48
N SER A 125 -2.52 -2.54 18.76
CA SER A 125 -1.50 -1.90 19.57
C SER A 125 -1.05 -2.86 20.66
N THR A 126 0.17 -2.72 21.14
CA THR A 126 0.65 -3.45 22.30
C THR A 126 1.24 -2.52 23.33
N SER A 127 1.05 -2.83 24.61
CA SER A 127 1.68 -2.15 25.72
C SER A 127 2.38 -3.15 26.63
N SER A 128 3.52 -2.77 27.19
CA SER A 128 4.34 -3.61 28.06
C SER A 128 5.27 -2.75 28.92
N MET A 129 6.09 -3.40 29.74
CA MET A 129 7.19 -2.74 30.46
C MET A 129 8.23 -2.07 29.54
N PHE A 130 8.25 -2.40 28.23
CA PHE A 130 9.14 -1.79 27.24
C PHE A 130 8.53 -0.53 26.58
N GLY A 131 7.31 -0.15 26.94
CA GLY A 131 6.53 0.90 26.30
C GLY A 131 5.45 0.34 25.39
N SER A 132 4.98 1.17 24.45
CA SER A 132 3.90 0.82 23.54
C SER A 132 4.35 0.84 22.08
N SER A 133 3.83 -0.11 21.29
CA SER A 133 3.96 -0.13 19.83
C SER A 133 2.60 -0.34 19.16
N SER A 134 2.48 0.01 17.90
CA SER A 134 1.21 -0.03 17.17
C SER A 134 1.41 -0.32 15.70
N ASN A 135 0.44 -1.00 15.11
CA ASN A 135 0.34 -1.05 13.66
C ASN A 135 0.03 0.36 13.12
N THR A 136 0.58 0.70 11.98
CA THR A 136 0.18 1.89 11.21
C THR A 136 -1.04 1.59 10.34
N TRP A 137 -1.68 2.64 9.82
CA TRP A 137 -2.96 2.55 9.11
C TRP A 137 -2.88 1.83 7.75
N VAL A 138 -1.68 1.59 7.23
CA VAL A 138 -1.44 0.80 6.00
C VAL A 138 -1.23 -0.69 6.25
N GLU A 139 -1.12 -1.10 7.53
CA GLU A 139 -0.94 -2.50 7.90
C GLU A 139 -2.28 -3.26 7.93
N GLY A 140 -2.20 -4.58 8.14
CA GLY A 140 -3.35 -5.49 8.13
C GLY A 140 -3.22 -6.53 7.03
N GLU A 141 -3.89 -7.67 7.19
CA GLU A 141 -3.82 -8.76 6.22
C GLU A 141 -4.51 -8.40 4.90
N GLY A 142 -3.98 -8.89 3.79
CA GLY A 142 -4.56 -8.65 2.48
C GLY A 142 -5.90 -9.36 2.31
N MET A 143 -6.90 -8.64 1.84
CA MET A 143 -8.14 -9.21 1.32
C MET A 143 -8.38 -8.75 -0.11
N LEU A 144 -8.63 -9.72 -0.97
CA LEU A 144 -8.97 -9.51 -2.36
C LEU A 144 -10.48 -9.34 -2.50
N HIS A 145 -10.88 -8.37 -3.30
CA HIS A 145 -12.25 -8.19 -3.77
C HIS A 145 -12.25 -8.27 -5.30
N ALA A 146 -12.99 -9.23 -5.86
CA ALA A 146 -12.97 -9.51 -7.29
C ALA A 146 -14.38 -9.53 -7.89
N LEU A 147 -14.53 -8.90 -9.06
CA LEU A 147 -15.68 -9.02 -9.94
C LEU A 147 -15.26 -9.76 -11.21
N TYR A 148 -16.02 -10.79 -11.55
CA TYR A 148 -15.84 -11.62 -12.74
C TYR A 148 -16.88 -11.23 -13.78
N PHE A 149 -16.43 -10.69 -14.90
CA PHE A 149 -17.26 -10.25 -16.03
C PHE A 149 -17.23 -11.32 -17.10
N CYS A 150 -18.36 -12.03 -17.27
CA CYS A 150 -18.51 -13.09 -18.27
C CYS A 150 -19.60 -12.72 -19.27
N LYS A 151 -19.36 -12.97 -20.56
CA LYS A 151 -20.35 -12.76 -21.61
C LYS A 151 -20.94 -14.11 -22.04
N GLY A 152 -22.26 -14.25 -21.91
CA GLY A 152 -22.95 -15.46 -22.33
C GLY A 152 -23.05 -15.59 -23.85
N PRO A 153 -23.47 -16.75 -24.40
CA PRO A 153 -23.60 -16.97 -25.85
C PRO A 153 -24.56 -16.00 -26.57
N LYS A 154 -25.48 -15.37 -25.81
CA LYS A 154 -26.44 -14.37 -26.30
C LYS A 154 -25.95 -12.92 -26.06
N GLY A 155 -24.68 -12.70 -25.76
CA GLY A 155 -24.11 -11.38 -25.46
C GLY A 155 -24.42 -10.83 -24.06
N ARG A 156 -25.24 -11.53 -23.24
CA ARG A 156 -25.63 -11.03 -21.92
C ARG A 156 -24.51 -11.17 -20.89
N TRP A 157 -24.23 -10.09 -20.18
CA TRP A 157 -23.30 -10.07 -19.05
C TRP A 157 -23.80 -10.88 -17.85
N THR A 158 -22.87 -11.62 -17.24
CA THR A 158 -23.00 -12.21 -15.91
C THR A 158 -21.84 -11.71 -15.07
N VAL A 159 -22.17 -11.10 -13.93
CA VAL A 159 -21.19 -10.58 -12.97
C VAL A 159 -21.26 -11.43 -11.71
N VAL A 160 -20.11 -11.91 -11.25
CA VAL A 160 -19.97 -12.63 -9.97
C VAL A 160 -19.00 -11.86 -9.09
N TYR A 161 -19.34 -11.65 -7.83
CA TYR A 161 -18.48 -11.04 -6.83
C TYR A 161 -17.91 -12.11 -5.89
N LYS A 162 -16.64 -12.00 -5.54
CA LYS A 162 -15.96 -12.80 -4.51
C LYS A 162 -15.07 -11.91 -3.66
N ASN A 163 -14.88 -12.27 -2.40
CA ASN A 163 -13.76 -11.79 -1.60
C ASN A 163 -13.03 -12.97 -0.95
N ARG A 164 -11.75 -12.79 -0.64
CA ARG A 164 -10.92 -13.82 -0.01
C ARG A 164 -9.68 -13.23 0.65
N TYR A 165 -9.32 -13.73 1.82
CA TYR A 165 -8.04 -13.39 2.44
C TYR A 165 -6.87 -13.96 1.63
N VAL A 166 -5.77 -13.22 1.60
CA VAL A 166 -4.48 -13.73 1.16
C VAL A 166 -3.86 -14.51 2.32
N GLU A 167 -3.88 -15.84 2.24
CA GLU A 167 -3.44 -16.72 3.32
C GLU A 167 -1.92 -16.89 3.35
N THR A 168 -1.19 -15.83 3.73
CA THR A 168 0.26 -15.87 4.00
C THR A 168 0.58 -16.82 5.15
N ASP A 169 1.86 -17.17 5.32
CA ASP A 169 2.27 -18.04 6.43
C ASP A 169 1.94 -17.41 7.78
N THR A 170 2.14 -16.10 7.92
CA THR A 170 1.83 -15.38 9.16
C THR A 170 0.32 -15.29 9.42
N PHE A 171 -0.50 -15.15 8.37
CA PHE A 171 -1.96 -15.23 8.48
C PHE A 171 -2.38 -16.62 8.98
N LYS A 172 -1.88 -17.69 8.35
CA LYS A 172 -2.19 -19.09 8.73
C LYS A 172 -1.79 -19.36 10.18
N LEU A 173 -0.65 -18.84 10.62
CA LEU A 173 -0.15 -18.97 11.99
C LEU A 173 -1.11 -18.33 13.00
N GLU A 174 -1.51 -17.07 12.78
CA GLU A 174 -2.42 -16.40 13.70
C GLU A 174 -3.83 -16.98 13.66
N LYS A 175 -4.32 -17.39 12.47
CA LYS A 175 -5.60 -18.09 12.30
C LYS A 175 -5.63 -19.39 13.10
N GLN A 176 -4.52 -20.15 13.10
CA GLN A 176 -4.40 -21.37 13.91
C GLN A 176 -4.41 -21.08 15.43
N ARG A 177 -3.79 -19.97 15.85
CA ARG A 177 -3.74 -19.56 17.27
C ARG A 177 -5.03 -18.88 17.74
N ASN A 178 -5.87 -18.44 16.81
CA ASN A 178 -7.13 -17.74 17.05
C ASN A 178 -6.96 -16.49 17.95
N LYS A 179 -5.84 -15.76 17.79
CA LYS A 179 -5.58 -14.49 18.46
C LYS A 179 -4.50 -13.68 17.73
N PRO A 180 -4.50 -12.33 17.84
CA PRO A 180 -3.34 -11.52 17.51
C PRO A 180 -2.11 -12.05 18.25
N SER A 181 -1.00 -12.24 17.54
CA SER A 181 0.20 -12.88 18.07
C SER A 181 1.47 -12.10 17.75
N PHE A 182 1.57 -11.43 16.59
CA PHE A 182 2.71 -10.59 16.24
C PHE A 182 2.65 -9.24 16.95
N LEU A 183 3.74 -8.87 17.63
CA LEU A 183 3.90 -7.55 18.23
C LEU A 183 4.17 -6.52 17.13
N PRO A 184 3.52 -5.33 17.12
CA PRO A 184 3.78 -4.31 16.12
C PRO A 184 5.20 -3.75 16.17
N THR A 185 5.76 -3.49 14.99
CA THR A 185 7.19 -3.23 14.75
C THR A 185 7.47 -1.92 14.01
N ILE A 186 6.44 -1.21 13.56
CA ILE A 186 6.63 0.00 12.73
C ILE A 186 6.58 1.26 13.57
N GLU A 187 5.53 1.42 14.37
CA GLU A 187 5.29 2.62 15.14
C GLU A 187 5.34 2.34 16.64
N GLY A 188 5.95 3.23 17.43
CA GLY A 188 5.95 3.12 18.87
C GLY A 188 7.21 3.61 19.56
N ASP A 189 7.28 3.32 20.86
CA ASP A 189 8.47 3.47 21.67
C ASP A 189 9.59 2.60 21.13
N SER A 190 10.78 3.18 20.94
CA SER A 190 11.90 2.44 20.38
C SER A 190 12.25 1.16 21.16
N PRO A 191 12.23 1.13 22.51
CA PRO A 191 12.41 -0.11 23.26
C PRO A 191 11.29 -1.14 23.03
N ALA A 192 10.04 -0.72 22.85
CA ALA A 192 8.92 -1.60 22.53
C ALA A 192 9.08 -2.20 21.13
N VAL A 193 9.43 -1.38 20.13
CA VAL A 193 9.70 -1.83 18.77
C VAL A 193 10.88 -2.80 18.73
N LEU A 194 12.00 -2.50 19.38
CA LEU A 194 13.16 -3.41 19.44
C LEU A 194 12.82 -4.73 20.14
N SER A 195 12.00 -4.69 21.19
CA SER A 195 11.51 -5.89 21.87
C SER A 195 10.58 -6.70 20.99
N ALA A 196 9.69 -6.05 20.23
CA ALA A 196 8.84 -6.70 19.24
C ALA A 196 9.67 -7.44 18.18
N TYR A 197 10.75 -6.83 17.67
CA TYR A 197 11.67 -7.49 16.73
C TYR A 197 12.26 -8.78 17.32
N LEU A 198 12.77 -8.70 18.55
CA LEU A 198 13.37 -9.82 19.24
C LEU A 198 12.34 -10.95 19.46
N PHE A 199 11.20 -10.65 20.07
CA PHE A 199 10.24 -11.66 20.46
C PHE A 199 9.43 -12.23 19.29
N ASN A 200 9.17 -11.46 18.23
CA ASN A 200 8.60 -12.02 17.00
C ASN A 200 9.59 -12.99 16.35
N THR A 201 10.88 -12.63 16.29
CA THR A 201 11.92 -13.53 15.75
C THR A 201 12.06 -14.81 16.57
N LEU A 202 12.10 -14.71 17.91
CA LEU A 202 12.22 -15.89 18.77
C LEU A 202 11.02 -16.83 18.66
N ARG A 203 9.80 -16.29 18.60
CA ARG A 203 8.56 -17.08 18.56
C ARG A 203 8.28 -17.65 17.16
N PHE A 204 8.44 -16.85 16.12
CA PHE A 204 7.96 -17.16 14.77
C PHE A 204 9.07 -17.28 13.73
N GLY A 205 10.29 -16.84 14.04
CA GLY A 205 11.38 -16.75 13.05
C GLY A 205 11.18 -15.64 12.02
N LYS A 206 10.21 -14.75 12.25
CA LYS A 206 9.84 -13.62 11.38
C LYS A 206 9.68 -12.38 12.24
N VAL A 207 10.19 -11.24 11.76
CA VAL A 207 10.10 -9.95 12.48
C VAL A 207 8.70 -9.34 12.33
N ASN A 208 8.16 -9.37 11.11
CA ASN A 208 6.92 -8.71 10.73
C ASN A 208 5.87 -9.73 10.25
N LYS A 209 4.60 -9.32 10.28
CA LYS A 209 3.52 -10.00 9.56
C LYS A 209 3.69 -9.83 8.06
N GLU A 210 3.33 -10.85 7.29
CA GLU A 210 3.35 -10.83 5.82
C GLU A 210 1.97 -10.40 5.35
N MET A 211 1.86 -9.13 4.98
CA MET A 211 0.56 -8.49 4.75
C MET A 211 -0.03 -8.87 3.40
N SER A 212 0.77 -8.79 2.34
CA SER A 212 0.34 -9.00 0.96
C SER A 212 -0.95 -8.24 0.60
N ASN A 213 -1.10 -7.01 1.10
CA ASN A 213 -2.34 -6.23 1.09
C ASN A 213 -2.33 -5.05 0.10
N THR A 214 -1.20 -4.75 -0.54
CA THR A 214 -1.01 -3.47 -1.24
C THR A 214 -1.53 -3.53 -2.67
N SER A 215 -1.06 -4.47 -3.49
CA SER A 215 -1.45 -4.55 -4.90
C SER A 215 -1.65 -5.99 -5.37
N ALA A 216 -2.13 -6.12 -6.61
CA ALA A 216 -2.17 -7.36 -7.36
C ALA A 216 -1.65 -7.12 -8.79
N PHE A 217 -0.84 -8.02 -9.32
CA PHE A 217 -0.26 -7.90 -10.65
C PHE A 217 -0.18 -9.25 -11.36
N GLU A 218 -0.08 -9.21 -12.68
CA GLU A 218 0.08 -10.40 -13.52
C GLU A 218 1.49 -10.46 -14.09
N HIS A 219 2.10 -11.63 -14.04
CA HIS A 219 3.31 -11.92 -14.82
C HIS A 219 3.35 -13.38 -15.27
N ALA A 220 3.73 -13.60 -16.52
CA ALA A 220 3.85 -14.94 -17.11
C ALA A 220 2.59 -15.82 -16.99
N GLY A 221 1.40 -15.24 -17.13
CA GLY A 221 0.10 -15.91 -17.04
C GLY A 221 -0.36 -16.22 -15.61
N LYS A 222 0.37 -15.72 -14.60
CA LYS A 222 0.07 -15.94 -13.18
C LYS A 222 -0.25 -14.64 -12.48
N MET A 223 -1.12 -14.70 -11.50
CA MET A 223 -1.46 -13.56 -10.66
C MET A 223 -0.72 -13.63 -9.34
N TYR A 224 -0.29 -12.47 -8.86
CA TYR A 224 0.38 -12.31 -7.58
C TYR A 224 -0.26 -11.17 -6.79
N THR A 225 -0.23 -11.30 -5.47
CA THR A 225 -0.53 -10.23 -4.52
C THR A 225 0.71 -9.89 -3.73
N ILE A 226 0.82 -8.65 -3.27
CA ILE A 226 2.09 -8.16 -2.73
C ILE A 226 1.88 -7.02 -1.72
N ALA A 227 2.82 -6.92 -0.78
CA ALA A 227 3.11 -5.75 0.04
C ALA A 227 4.63 -5.61 0.19
N GLU A 228 5.12 -4.39 0.43
CA GLU A 228 6.54 -4.00 0.38
C GLU A 228 7.45 -4.71 1.39
N ASN A 229 6.88 -5.46 2.33
CA ASN A 229 7.59 -6.06 3.44
C ASN A 229 7.86 -7.56 3.27
N HIS A 230 7.44 -8.16 2.15
CA HIS A 230 7.63 -9.58 1.87
C HIS A 230 7.65 -9.91 0.37
N LYS A 231 7.86 -11.18 0.02
CA LYS A 231 7.74 -11.65 -1.37
C LYS A 231 6.27 -11.82 -1.79
N PRO A 232 5.97 -11.75 -3.10
CA PRO A 232 4.61 -11.90 -3.60
C PRO A 232 4.03 -13.28 -3.29
N GLN A 233 2.71 -13.32 -3.15
CA GLN A 233 1.95 -14.56 -3.05
C GLN A 233 1.26 -14.83 -4.40
N GLU A 234 1.51 -15.98 -5.01
CA GLU A 234 0.76 -16.42 -6.18
C GLU A 234 -0.69 -16.71 -5.78
N ILE A 235 -1.65 -16.28 -6.59
CA ILE A 235 -3.08 -16.55 -6.40
C ILE A 235 -3.68 -17.21 -7.64
N ASP A 236 -4.59 -18.15 -7.41
CA ASP A 236 -5.47 -18.63 -8.48
C ASP A 236 -6.54 -17.55 -8.74
N ILE A 237 -6.50 -16.91 -9.91
CA ILE A 237 -7.39 -15.76 -10.20
C ILE A 237 -8.87 -16.15 -10.24
N LEU A 238 -9.20 -17.43 -10.51
CA LEU A 238 -10.58 -17.90 -10.63
C LEU A 238 -11.22 -18.18 -9.28
N THR A 239 -10.44 -18.66 -8.32
CA THR A 239 -10.88 -19.07 -6.98
C THR A 239 -10.46 -18.11 -5.87
N LEU A 240 -9.50 -17.22 -6.15
CA LEU A 240 -8.77 -16.37 -5.21
C LEU A 240 -7.97 -17.14 -4.15
N GLN A 241 -7.75 -18.44 -4.34
CA GLN A 241 -6.94 -19.22 -3.40
C GLN A 241 -5.49 -18.79 -3.47
N THR A 242 -4.89 -18.54 -2.31
CA THR A 242 -3.45 -18.34 -2.16
C THR A 242 -2.71 -19.65 -2.41
N LEU A 243 -1.75 -19.60 -3.31
CA LEU A 243 -0.92 -20.73 -3.70
C LEU A 243 0.42 -20.68 -2.95
N ASN A 244 1.49 -20.26 -3.62
CA ASN A 244 2.84 -20.25 -3.07
C ASN A 244 3.44 -18.84 -3.03
N GLU A 245 4.40 -18.63 -2.14
CA GLU A 245 5.32 -17.49 -2.22
C GLU A 245 6.15 -17.60 -3.51
N TRP A 246 6.38 -16.47 -4.18
CA TRP A 246 7.22 -16.42 -5.38
C TRP A 246 8.59 -15.80 -5.10
N ASP A 247 9.63 -16.64 -5.14
CA ASP A 247 11.03 -16.27 -4.90
C ASP A 247 11.94 -16.43 -6.15
N VAL A 248 11.31 -16.55 -7.33
CA VAL A 248 11.98 -16.74 -8.62
C VAL A 248 12.90 -17.98 -8.61
N ASN A 249 12.39 -19.11 -8.12
CA ASN A 249 13.12 -20.38 -7.98
C ASN A 249 14.34 -20.25 -7.05
N GLY A 250 14.18 -19.51 -5.94
CA GLY A 250 15.22 -19.23 -4.96
C GLY A 250 16.27 -18.21 -5.40
N ALA A 251 16.13 -17.59 -6.58
CA ALA A 251 17.07 -16.57 -7.06
C ALA A 251 16.88 -15.19 -6.39
N TRP A 252 15.73 -14.97 -5.75
CA TRP A 252 15.39 -13.73 -5.07
C TRP A 252 15.07 -13.92 -3.59
N ASP A 253 15.69 -13.11 -2.74
CA ASP A 253 15.68 -13.23 -1.28
C ASP A 253 15.26 -11.94 -0.56
N ARG A 254 14.80 -10.92 -1.29
CA ARG A 254 14.32 -9.65 -0.73
C ARG A 254 12.80 -9.54 -0.74
N PRO A 255 12.21 -8.64 0.07
CA PRO A 255 10.88 -8.14 -0.20
C PRO A 255 10.77 -7.63 -1.63
N PHE A 256 9.57 -7.71 -2.24
CA PHE A 256 9.31 -6.98 -3.48
C PHE A 256 8.61 -5.66 -3.15
N CYS A 257 8.97 -4.60 -3.86
CA CYS A 257 8.19 -3.39 -4.01
C CYS A 257 6.81 -3.73 -4.58
N SER A 258 5.75 -3.08 -4.08
CA SER A 258 4.36 -3.34 -4.47
C SER A 258 4.02 -2.95 -5.91
N HIS A 259 4.94 -2.33 -6.64
CA HIS A 259 4.74 -1.86 -8.00
C HIS A 259 5.82 -2.36 -8.98
N PRO A 260 5.90 -3.67 -9.22
CA PRO A 260 6.77 -4.17 -10.28
C PRO A 260 6.26 -3.69 -11.64
N LYS A 261 7.17 -3.47 -12.59
CA LYS A 261 6.83 -2.93 -13.92
C LYS A 261 7.28 -3.87 -15.02
N LYS A 262 6.40 -4.15 -15.98
CA LYS A 262 6.79 -4.86 -17.20
C LYS A 262 7.53 -3.91 -18.13
N ALA A 263 8.73 -4.31 -18.55
CA ALA A 263 9.50 -3.59 -19.53
C ALA A 263 8.81 -3.67 -20.90
N PRO A 264 8.57 -2.52 -21.58
CA PRO A 264 7.96 -2.54 -22.91
C PRO A 264 8.87 -3.26 -23.92
N GLY A 265 8.26 -3.97 -24.86
CA GLY A 265 8.96 -4.74 -25.89
C GLY A 265 9.46 -6.11 -25.44
N SER A 266 10.19 -6.22 -24.32
CA SER A 266 10.72 -7.52 -23.85
C SER A 266 9.70 -8.34 -23.05
N GLY A 267 8.76 -7.67 -22.37
CA GLY A 267 7.81 -8.32 -21.46
C GLY A 267 8.45 -8.82 -20.16
N GLU A 268 9.72 -8.50 -19.92
CA GLU A 268 10.42 -8.81 -18.66
C GLU A 268 9.84 -8.01 -17.50
N LEU A 269 9.83 -8.57 -16.31
CA LEU A 269 9.36 -7.89 -15.11
C LEU A 269 10.54 -7.29 -14.35
N VAL A 270 10.52 -5.99 -14.14
CA VAL A 270 11.49 -5.31 -13.28
C VAL A 270 10.91 -5.16 -11.89
N ILE A 271 11.71 -5.55 -10.92
CA ILE A 271 11.38 -5.57 -9.49
C ILE A 271 12.42 -4.77 -8.72
N MET A 272 12.02 -4.27 -7.55
CA MET A 272 12.90 -3.61 -6.59
C MET A 272 12.63 -4.20 -5.22
N GLY A 273 13.67 -4.45 -4.43
CA GLY A 273 13.55 -4.89 -3.04
C GLY A 273 14.24 -3.92 -2.11
N ILE A 274 13.59 -3.63 -0.98
CA ILE A 274 14.08 -2.71 0.04
C ILE A 274 14.23 -3.46 1.36
N ASP A 275 15.35 -3.25 2.04
CA ASP A 275 15.65 -3.87 3.32
C ASP A 275 16.22 -2.80 4.27
N ALA A 276 15.85 -2.88 5.55
CA ALA A 276 16.36 -1.97 6.59
C ALA A 276 17.87 -2.20 6.88
N THR A 277 18.48 -3.23 6.30
CA THR A 277 19.89 -3.58 6.37
C THR A 277 20.54 -3.62 4.98
N LYS A 278 21.88 -3.52 4.90
CA LYS A 278 22.58 -3.52 3.61
C LYS A 278 22.57 -4.92 2.95
N PRO A 279 22.53 -5.01 1.61
CA PRO A 279 22.22 -3.94 0.65
C PRO A 279 20.79 -3.40 0.83
N PHE A 280 20.65 -2.07 0.90
CA PHE A 280 19.38 -1.42 1.26
C PHE A 280 18.36 -1.46 0.13
N VAL A 281 18.83 -1.37 -1.12
CA VAL A 281 17.97 -1.40 -2.30
C VAL A 281 18.64 -2.27 -3.37
N GLU A 282 17.94 -3.32 -3.78
CA GLU A 282 18.34 -4.18 -4.88
C GLU A 282 17.29 -4.11 -5.99
N VAL A 283 17.73 -4.15 -7.25
CA VAL A 283 16.86 -4.27 -8.43
C VAL A 283 17.04 -5.65 -9.05
N GLY A 284 15.94 -6.22 -9.54
CA GLY A 284 15.93 -7.47 -10.29
C GLY A 284 15.24 -7.32 -11.65
N VAL A 285 15.67 -8.10 -12.63
CA VAL A 285 14.96 -8.26 -13.91
C VAL A 285 14.62 -9.73 -14.09
N ILE A 286 13.33 -10.04 -14.17
CA ILE A 286 12.81 -11.41 -14.33
C ILE A 286 12.41 -11.61 -15.78
N SER A 287 12.74 -12.78 -16.35
CA SER A 287 12.36 -13.17 -17.70
C SER A 287 10.85 -13.07 -17.94
N ALA A 288 10.45 -12.83 -19.19
CA ALA A 288 9.04 -12.71 -19.58
C ALA A 288 8.20 -13.96 -19.25
N ASP A 289 8.81 -15.14 -19.20
CA ASP A 289 8.16 -16.39 -18.78
C ASP A 289 8.15 -16.62 -17.25
N GLY A 290 8.69 -15.68 -16.48
CA GLY A 290 8.70 -15.69 -15.01
C GLY A 290 9.67 -16.68 -14.37
N LYS A 291 10.51 -17.38 -15.14
CA LYS A 291 11.30 -18.52 -14.63
C LYS A 291 12.70 -18.17 -14.15
N LYS A 292 13.29 -17.08 -14.63
CA LYS A 292 14.69 -16.75 -14.36
C LYS A 292 14.85 -15.30 -13.92
N LEU A 293 15.65 -15.10 -12.88
CA LEU A 293 16.22 -13.80 -12.58
C LEU A 293 17.39 -13.58 -13.56
N LEU A 294 17.17 -12.70 -14.53
CA LEU A 294 18.15 -12.37 -15.58
C LEU A 294 19.21 -11.40 -15.09
N HIS A 295 18.87 -10.57 -14.12
CA HIS A 295 19.76 -9.58 -13.53
C HIS A 295 19.41 -9.29 -12.08
N LYS A 296 20.42 -8.99 -11.27
CA LYS A 296 20.30 -8.53 -9.89
C LYS A 296 21.43 -7.54 -9.60
N ALA A 297 21.10 -6.37 -9.06
CA ALA A 297 22.12 -5.38 -8.68
C ALA A 297 21.75 -4.65 -7.38
N ASP A 298 22.72 -4.54 -6.48
CA ASP A 298 22.68 -3.59 -5.34
C ASP A 298 22.93 -2.17 -5.87
N LEU A 299 22.05 -1.23 -5.54
CA LEU A 299 22.19 0.18 -5.93
C LEU A 299 23.23 0.93 -5.07
N LYS A 300 23.81 0.27 -4.07
CA LYS A 300 24.86 0.79 -3.15
C LYS A 300 24.46 2.10 -2.46
N LEU A 301 23.17 2.28 -2.15
CA LEU A 301 22.71 3.46 -1.42
C LEU A 301 23.30 3.50 0.00
N ASN A 302 23.49 4.71 0.52
CA ASN A 302 24.04 4.92 1.87
C ASN A 302 22.96 4.94 2.97
N ARG A 303 21.69 4.92 2.58
CA ARG A 303 20.50 4.93 3.45
C ARG A 303 19.44 3.99 2.88
N CYS A 304 18.57 3.47 3.74
CA CYS A 304 17.36 2.78 3.33
C CYS A 304 16.24 3.80 3.10
N THR A 305 16.10 4.25 1.85
CA THR A 305 14.95 5.05 1.43
C THR A 305 13.72 4.16 1.32
N LEU A 306 12.58 4.60 1.83
CA LEU A 306 11.30 3.95 1.60
C LEU A 306 10.77 4.39 0.24
N CYS A 307 11.23 3.71 -0.81
CA CYS A 307 10.83 3.96 -2.19
C CYS A 307 9.70 2.99 -2.58
N HIS A 308 8.47 3.49 -2.54
CA HIS A 308 7.26 2.70 -2.78
C HIS A 308 7.06 2.25 -4.23
N GLU A 309 7.74 2.93 -5.18
CA GLU A 309 7.43 2.83 -6.60
C GLU A 309 8.70 3.00 -7.44
N MET A 310 8.70 2.39 -8.62
CA MET A 310 9.78 2.50 -9.59
C MET A 310 9.25 2.72 -11.00
N GLY A 311 10.07 3.37 -11.82
CA GLY A 311 9.78 3.56 -13.24
C GLY A 311 10.56 2.59 -14.13
N VAL A 312 10.01 2.32 -15.31
CA VAL A 312 10.75 1.73 -16.42
C VAL A 312 10.51 2.57 -17.65
N THR A 313 11.48 2.62 -18.55
CA THR A 313 11.30 3.10 -19.93
C THR A 313 11.59 1.96 -20.90
N GLN A 314 11.68 2.23 -22.21
CA GLN A 314 12.19 1.24 -23.17
C GLN A 314 13.56 0.68 -22.77
N ARG A 315 14.49 1.53 -22.33
CA ARG A 315 15.89 1.13 -22.09
C ARG A 315 16.34 1.20 -20.63
N TYR A 316 15.61 1.91 -19.77
CA TYR A 316 16.09 2.25 -18.43
C TYR A 316 15.16 1.78 -17.30
N ASN A 317 15.75 1.58 -16.14
CA ASN A 317 15.08 1.58 -14.84
C ASN A 317 15.21 2.99 -14.24
N VAL A 318 14.15 3.48 -13.60
CA VAL A 318 14.11 4.80 -12.97
C VAL A 318 13.79 4.64 -11.48
N PHE A 319 14.63 5.21 -10.62
CA PHE A 319 14.53 5.06 -9.17
C PHE A 319 14.43 6.42 -8.48
N MET A 320 13.66 6.50 -7.40
CA MET A 320 13.59 7.67 -6.54
C MET A 320 14.39 7.40 -5.25
N ASP A 321 15.35 8.27 -4.94
CA ASP A 321 16.05 8.30 -3.64
C ASP A 321 15.60 9.56 -2.90
N GLN A 322 14.58 9.38 -2.05
CA GLN A 322 13.88 10.43 -1.32
C GLN A 322 14.20 10.39 0.19
N PRO A 323 14.00 11.50 0.92
CA PRO A 323 14.38 11.59 2.32
C PRO A 323 13.41 10.91 3.30
N LEU A 324 12.45 10.11 2.84
CA LEU A 324 11.70 9.19 3.71
C LEU A 324 12.53 7.93 3.97
N CYS A 325 13.02 7.76 5.20
CA CYS A 325 14.03 6.75 5.52
C CYS A 325 13.61 5.78 6.64
N ILE A 326 13.90 4.50 6.43
CA ILE A 326 13.89 3.46 7.46
C ILE A 326 15.29 3.41 8.09
N ASP A 327 15.40 3.56 9.41
CA ASP A 327 16.69 3.51 10.10
C ASP A 327 16.61 2.78 11.45
N LEU A 328 17.14 1.56 11.49
CA LEU A 328 17.25 0.76 12.70
C LEU A 328 18.14 1.41 13.78
N LYS A 329 19.13 2.22 13.39
CA LYS A 329 20.00 2.93 14.36
C LYS A 329 19.23 4.02 15.09
N ARG A 330 18.22 4.62 14.43
CA ARG A 330 17.35 5.62 15.05
C ARG A 330 16.59 5.05 16.24
N LEU A 331 16.18 3.78 16.18
CA LEU A 331 15.57 3.07 17.31
C LEU A 331 16.52 2.96 18.51
N VAL A 332 17.79 2.64 18.28
CA VAL A 332 18.79 2.55 19.37
C VAL A 332 18.98 3.90 20.07
N GLY A 333 18.84 5.01 19.32
CA GLY A 333 18.87 6.37 19.84
C GLY A 333 17.57 6.86 20.49
N GLY A 334 16.51 6.04 20.53
CA GLY A 334 15.20 6.43 21.09
C GLY A 334 14.27 7.18 20.13
N GLY A 335 14.59 7.23 18.84
CA GLY A 335 13.75 7.81 17.79
C GLY A 335 12.92 6.77 17.02
N PRO A 336 12.08 7.21 16.05
CA PRO A 336 11.19 6.34 15.28
C PRO A 336 11.92 5.52 14.21
N LEU A 337 11.35 4.38 13.80
CA LEU A 337 11.90 3.55 12.72
C LEU A 337 11.87 4.27 11.38
N ILE A 338 10.73 4.88 11.02
CA ILE A 338 10.52 5.59 9.77
C ILE A 338 10.44 7.09 10.06
N LYS A 339 11.14 7.91 9.27
CA LYS A 339 11.09 9.36 9.39
C LYS A 339 11.33 10.03 8.03
N TYR A 340 10.58 11.09 7.76
CA TYR A 340 10.89 12.03 6.68
C TYR A 340 11.95 13.03 7.17
N GLU A 341 13.10 13.06 6.50
CA GLU A 341 14.20 13.97 6.83
C GLU A 341 14.04 15.27 6.03
N GLU A 342 13.41 16.30 6.61
CA GLU A 342 13.05 17.55 5.92
C GLU A 342 14.23 18.24 5.19
N GLU A 343 15.43 18.20 5.78
CA GLU A 343 16.66 18.77 5.20
C GLU A 343 17.43 17.78 4.31
N GLY A 344 16.86 16.59 4.06
CA GLY A 344 17.50 15.53 3.31
C GLY A 344 17.52 15.78 1.80
N ASP A 345 18.59 15.35 1.14
CA ASP A 345 18.68 15.40 -0.33
C ASP A 345 17.67 14.45 -0.99
N ALA A 346 17.20 14.83 -2.18
CA ALA A 346 16.43 13.97 -3.07
C ALA A 346 17.05 13.92 -4.47
N ARG A 347 16.96 12.75 -5.11
CA ARG A 347 17.47 12.54 -6.47
C ARG A 347 16.71 11.43 -7.20
N ILE A 348 16.72 11.50 -8.52
CA ILE A 348 16.19 10.47 -9.40
C ILE A 348 17.35 9.81 -10.15
N GLY A 349 17.40 8.49 -10.16
CA GLY A 349 18.43 7.70 -10.82
C GLY A 349 17.92 7.07 -12.11
N ILE A 350 18.68 7.21 -13.19
CA ILE A 350 18.44 6.51 -14.46
C ILE A 350 19.52 5.45 -14.61
N MET A 351 19.12 4.18 -14.68
CA MET A 351 20.01 3.04 -14.85
C MET A 351 19.67 2.29 -16.13
N PRO A 352 20.64 1.93 -16.99
CA PRO A 352 20.40 0.95 -18.06
C PRO A 352 19.72 -0.31 -17.50
N ARG A 353 18.84 -0.97 -18.26
CA ARG A 353 18.03 -2.12 -17.78
C ARG A 353 18.84 -3.16 -17.00
N TYR A 354 20.01 -3.52 -17.50
CA TYR A 354 20.93 -4.51 -16.91
C TYR A 354 22.22 -3.88 -16.37
N GLY A 355 22.17 -2.58 -16.04
CA GLY A 355 23.29 -1.86 -15.43
C GLY A 355 23.44 -2.17 -13.94
N ASP A 356 24.47 -1.59 -13.34
CA ASP A 356 24.75 -1.65 -11.90
C ASP A 356 24.79 -0.25 -11.27
N ALA A 357 25.12 -0.17 -9.98
CA ALA A 357 25.23 1.09 -9.24
C ALA A 357 26.15 2.13 -9.90
N ASP A 358 27.22 1.69 -10.56
CA ASP A 358 28.23 2.58 -11.14
C ASP A 358 27.74 3.13 -12.50
N SER A 359 26.77 2.47 -13.12
CA SER A 359 26.09 2.91 -14.35
C SER A 359 24.92 3.88 -14.14
N ILE A 360 24.51 4.14 -12.89
CA ILE A 360 23.38 5.02 -12.59
C ILE A 360 23.77 6.47 -12.78
N GLN A 361 23.02 7.19 -13.62
CA GLN A 361 23.08 8.64 -13.69
C GLN A 361 22.08 9.24 -12.70
N TRP A 362 22.59 9.93 -11.67
CA TRP A 362 21.77 10.58 -10.64
C TRP A 362 21.52 12.04 -10.95
N PHE A 363 20.26 12.46 -10.79
CA PHE A 363 19.79 13.82 -11.01
C PHE A 363 19.25 14.38 -9.71
N LYS A 364 19.82 15.49 -9.22
CA LYS A 364 19.32 16.16 -8.01
C LYS A 364 17.97 16.81 -8.31
N VAL A 365 17.00 16.58 -7.44
CA VAL A 365 15.66 17.18 -7.53
C VAL A 365 15.29 17.86 -6.21
N LYS A 366 14.24 18.68 -6.21
CA LYS A 366 13.73 19.27 -4.97
C LYS A 366 13.28 18.17 -3.99
N PRO A 367 13.62 18.24 -2.69
CA PRO A 367 13.13 17.31 -1.67
C PRO A 367 11.61 17.16 -1.71
N ASN A 368 11.15 15.91 -1.74
CA ASN A 368 9.76 15.55 -1.89
C ASN A 368 9.51 14.12 -1.41
N CYS A 369 8.24 13.77 -1.25
CA CYS A 369 7.76 12.42 -1.00
C CYS A 369 6.77 12.05 -2.13
N THR A 370 7.19 11.17 -3.04
CA THR A 370 6.36 10.70 -4.16
C THR A 370 6.16 9.21 -4.00
N PHE A 371 4.94 8.79 -3.69
CA PHE A 371 4.59 7.38 -3.53
C PHE A 371 4.27 6.72 -4.86
N HIS A 372 3.60 7.40 -5.79
CA HIS A 372 3.10 6.77 -7.02
C HIS A 372 3.45 7.54 -8.28
N LEU A 373 3.67 6.79 -9.37
CA LEU A 373 4.01 7.29 -10.69
C LEU A 373 2.88 6.99 -11.68
N PHE A 374 2.61 7.92 -12.59
CA PHE A 374 1.81 7.64 -13.78
C PHE A 374 2.62 6.79 -14.76
N ASN A 375 3.80 7.28 -15.15
CA ASN A 375 4.66 6.64 -16.13
C ASN A 375 6.07 7.23 -16.14
N CYS A 376 7.00 6.50 -16.75
CA CYS A 376 8.29 7.03 -17.18
C CYS A 376 8.51 6.68 -18.66
N PHE A 377 9.06 7.59 -19.45
CA PHE A 377 9.36 7.34 -20.86
C PHE A 377 10.54 8.16 -21.34
N GLU A 378 10.99 7.87 -22.55
CA GLU A 378 12.12 8.55 -23.18
C GLU A 378 11.63 9.54 -24.24
N ASP A 379 12.16 10.75 -24.20
CA ASP A 379 11.89 11.80 -25.18
C ASP A 379 13.23 12.43 -25.62
N GLY A 380 13.74 11.96 -26.75
CA GLY A 380 15.07 12.32 -27.26
C GLY A 380 16.19 11.96 -26.27
N ASP A 381 16.90 12.99 -25.79
CA ASP A 381 17.97 12.84 -24.79
C ASP A 381 17.44 12.90 -23.33
N GLU A 382 16.12 13.05 -23.13
CA GLU A 382 15.49 13.15 -21.82
C GLU A 382 14.80 11.85 -21.41
N VAL A 383 14.77 11.59 -20.11
CA VAL A 383 13.80 10.69 -19.49
C VAL A 383 12.77 11.54 -18.76
N VAL A 384 11.51 11.36 -19.11
CA VAL A 384 10.37 12.04 -18.48
C VAL A 384 9.77 11.10 -17.45
N MET A 385 9.51 11.63 -16.25
CA MET A 385 8.81 10.94 -15.18
C MET A 385 7.60 11.77 -14.76
N TRP A 386 6.43 11.15 -14.76
CA TRP A 386 5.19 11.73 -14.24
C TRP A 386 4.76 11.01 -12.98
N GLY A 387 4.42 11.75 -11.93
CA GLY A 387 4.01 11.17 -10.66
C GLY A 387 3.25 12.12 -9.76
N CYS A 388 2.76 11.60 -8.64
CA CYS A 388 2.01 12.35 -7.65
C CYS A 388 2.92 12.80 -6.50
N ARG A 389 3.39 14.04 -6.58
CA ARG A 389 4.39 14.60 -5.65
C ARG A 389 3.76 15.30 -4.46
N ALA A 390 4.14 14.89 -3.24
CA ALA A 390 3.98 15.66 -2.02
C ALA A 390 5.33 16.25 -1.58
N LEU A 391 5.32 17.32 -0.79
CA LEU A 391 6.53 17.95 -0.23
C LEU A 391 6.92 17.41 1.15
N ASP A 392 6.04 16.65 1.78
CA ASP A 392 6.19 16.01 3.09
C ASP A 392 5.49 14.64 3.09
N SER A 393 5.79 13.78 4.05
CA SER A 393 5.27 12.42 4.13
C SER A 393 4.07 12.32 5.07
N ILE A 394 3.04 11.57 4.65
CA ILE A 394 1.93 11.18 5.52
C ILE A 394 2.25 9.93 6.36
N ILE A 395 3.36 9.24 6.04
CA ILE A 395 3.85 8.03 6.71
C ILE A 395 5.15 8.36 7.48
N PRO A 396 5.31 7.90 8.73
CA PRO A 396 4.39 7.04 9.50
C PRO A 396 3.21 7.79 10.14
N GLY A 397 3.19 9.12 10.06
CA GLY A 397 2.22 9.99 10.73
C GLY A 397 2.91 10.93 11.73
N PRO A 398 2.21 11.43 12.76
CA PRO A 398 2.79 12.36 13.71
C PRO A 398 3.94 11.78 14.54
N GLU A 399 4.79 12.66 15.03
CA GLU A 399 5.72 12.33 16.13
C GLU A 399 4.97 11.88 17.39
N LYS A 400 5.68 11.08 18.19
CA LYS A 400 5.20 10.50 19.45
C LYS A 400 4.53 11.54 20.37
N GLY A 401 3.40 11.13 20.97
CA GLY A 401 2.65 11.92 21.96
C GLY A 401 1.62 12.87 21.38
N LYS A 402 1.58 13.06 20.06
CA LYS A 402 0.52 13.80 19.38
C LYS A 402 -0.67 12.87 19.10
N ASN A 403 -1.88 13.39 19.24
CA ASN A 403 -3.08 12.66 18.85
C ASN A 403 -3.09 12.46 17.32
N LYS A 404 -3.13 11.19 16.86
CA LYS A 404 -3.12 10.85 15.43
C LYS A 404 -4.27 11.50 14.69
N PHE A 405 -5.49 11.35 15.20
CA PHE A 405 -6.68 11.91 14.58
C PHE A 405 -6.55 13.43 14.42
N ASP A 406 -6.14 14.16 15.46
CA ASP A 406 -5.97 15.61 15.38
C ASP A 406 -4.90 16.02 14.37
N TRP A 407 -3.79 15.27 14.30
CA TRP A 407 -2.71 15.53 13.36
C TRP A 407 -3.17 15.33 11.91
N PHE A 408 -3.75 14.17 11.58
CA PHE A 408 -4.26 13.90 10.24
C PHE A 408 -5.41 14.86 9.88
N SER A 409 -6.34 15.10 10.81
CA SER A 409 -7.44 16.02 10.60
C SER A 409 -6.95 17.42 10.24
N ARG A 410 -5.88 17.91 10.88
CA ARG A 410 -5.26 19.21 10.55
C ARG A 410 -4.53 19.17 9.21
N LYS A 411 -3.66 18.18 9.00
CA LYS A 411 -2.85 18.05 7.78
C LYS A 411 -3.66 17.74 6.52
N LEU A 412 -4.93 17.35 6.66
CA LEU A 412 -5.84 17.05 5.54
C LEU A 412 -6.90 18.15 5.30
N ARG A 413 -6.82 19.30 5.98
CA ARG A 413 -7.84 20.37 5.88
C ARG A 413 -8.00 20.91 4.46
N PRO A 414 -9.23 21.28 4.05
CA PRO A 414 -9.46 22.06 2.84
C PRO A 414 -8.82 23.45 2.94
N ILE A 415 -8.34 23.95 1.80
CA ILE A 415 -7.77 25.30 1.70
C ILE A 415 -8.90 26.34 1.66
N LYS A 416 -8.84 27.37 2.50
CA LYS A 416 -9.65 28.60 2.32
C LYS A 416 -8.86 29.58 1.45
N SER A 417 -9.54 30.23 0.49
CA SER A 417 -8.99 31.07 -0.59
C SER A 417 -7.62 31.73 -0.36
N ARG A 418 -6.73 31.61 -1.36
CA ARG A 418 -5.39 32.21 -1.40
C ARG A 418 -5.44 33.74 -1.25
N THR A 419 -4.85 34.25 -0.16
CA THR A 419 -4.29 35.60 -0.10
C THR A 419 -2.79 35.47 0.16
N GLY A 420 -1.97 35.52 -0.89
CA GLY A 420 -0.50 35.41 -0.82
C GLY A 420 0.03 34.04 -1.27
N GLY A 421 0.90 34.02 -2.28
CA GLY A 421 1.36 32.82 -3.01
C GLY A 421 2.28 31.83 -2.27
N SER A 422 2.23 31.77 -0.93
CA SER A 422 2.97 30.77 -0.15
C SER A 422 2.14 29.49 0.03
N ILE A 423 2.75 28.33 -0.19
CA ILE A 423 2.18 27.01 0.18
C ILE A 423 2.10 26.96 1.71
N SER A 424 0.93 26.71 2.28
CA SER A 424 0.80 26.53 3.73
C SER A 424 1.48 25.23 4.21
N GLU A 425 1.99 25.18 5.44
CA GLU A 425 2.58 23.95 6.02
C GLU A 425 1.63 22.74 6.05
N ASP A 426 0.32 22.99 5.98
CA ASP A 426 -0.71 21.96 5.94
C ASP A 426 -0.88 21.36 4.51
N GLU A 427 -0.39 22.02 3.46
CA GLU A 427 -0.43 21.52 2.07
C GLU A 427 0.74 20.64 1.67
N LEU A 428 1.76 20.51 2.54
CA LEU A 428 2.98 19.81 2.19
C LEU A 428 2.74 18.32 1.94
N VAL A 429 1.76 17.70 2.60
CA VAL A 429 1.42 16.28 2.42
C VAL A 429 0.48 16.02 1.24
N PHE A 430 0.16 17.03 0.42
CA PHE A 430 -0.80 16.89 -0.69
C PHE A 430 -0.09 16.38 -1.95
N PRO A 431 -0.30 15.12 -2.36
CA PRO A 431 0.18 14.66 -3.64
C PRO A 431 -0.54 15.41 -4.77
N ARG A 432 0.26 15.83 -5.76
CA ARG A 432 -0.21 16.54 -6.95
C ARG A 432 0.54 16.02 -8.19
N PRO A 433 -0.14 15.88 -9.34
CA PRO A 433 0.51 15.53 -10.61
C PRO A 433 1.67 16.47 -10.94
N TYR A 434 2.84 15.86 -11.18
CA TYR A 434 4.10 16.54 -11.32
C TYR A 434 4.97 15.87 -12.38
N GLU A 435 5.77 16.67 -13.07
CA GLU A 435 6.68 16.23 -14.12
C GLU A 435 8.14 16.53 -13.76
N TRP A 436 8.99 15.53 -13.98
CA TRP A 436 10.44 15.66 -14.01
C TRP A 436 10.94 15.28 -15.40
N ARG A 437 11.70 16.17 -16.04
CA ARG A 437 12.41 15.90 -17.29
C ARG A 437 13.91 15.91 -17.03
N LEU A 438 14.55 14.75 -17.25
CA LEU A 438 15.93 14.46 -16.86
C LEU A 438 16.79 14.33 -18.11
N ASN A 439 17.61 15.34 -18.41
CA ASN A 439 18.41 15.36 -19.62
C ASN A 439 19.71 14.57 -19.45
N LYS A 440 19.80 13.40 -20.09
CA LYS A 440 20.94 12.50 -19.94
C LYS A 440 22.25 13.07 -20.50
N ARG A 441 22.18 13.97 -21.49
CA ARG A 441 23.38 14.58 -22.10
C ARG A 441 23.93 15.72 -21.27
N SER A 442 23.08 16.63 -20.80
CA SER A 442 23.50 17.84 -20.07
C SER A 442 23.57 17.64 -18.55
N GLY A 443 22.89 16.61 -18.02
CA GLY A 443 22.69 16.43 -16.57
C GLY A 443 21.62 17.36 -15.98
N GLY A 444 20.94 18.16 -16.81
CA GLY A 444 19.93 19.12 -16.38
C GLY A 444 18.60 18.48 -15.97
N VAL A 445 17.89 19.14 -15.07
CA VAL A 445 16.55 18.75 -14.60
C VAL A 445 15.58 19.91 -14.83
N LYS A 446 14.41 19.61 -15.40
CA LYS A 446 13.25 20.49 -15.39
C LYS A 446 12.14 19.87 -14.56
N GLU A 447 11.47 20.69 -13.76
CA GLU A 447 10.44 20.28 -12.80
C GLU A 447 9.23 21.19 -12.93
N ARG A 448 8.02 20.63 -13.13
CA ARG A 448 6.78 21.44 -13.17
C ARG A 448 5.57 20.74 -12.57
N ASN A 449 4.69 21.55 -11.97
CA ASN A 449 3.37 21.10 -11.51
C ASN A 449 2.42 21.10 -12.71
N LEU A 450 1.71 19.99 -12.94
CA LEU A 450 0.88 19.82 -14.12
C LEU A 450 -0.54 20.39 -13.95
N THR A 451 -1.13 20.32 -12.76
CA THR A 451 -2.57 20.55 -12.54
C THR A 451 -2.88 21.66 -11.56
N GLY A 452 -1.87 22.40 -11.10
CA GLY A 452 -2.00 23.45 -10.10
C GLY A 452 -2.11 22.90 -8.68
N THR A 453 -2.78 23.65 -7.81
CA THR A 453 -2.83 23.37 -6.36
C THR A 453 -4.24 23.20 -5.81
N GLU A 454 -5.25 23.33 -6.67
CA GLU A 454 -6.66 23.28 -6.29
C GLU A 454 -7.04 21.93 -5.68
N PHE A 455 -6.59 20.86 -6.33
CA PHE A 455 -6.94 19.50 -5.97
C PHE A 455 -5.71 18.71 -5.57
N SER A 456 -5.89 17.81 -4.60
CA SER A 456 -4.90 16.77 -4.28
C SER A 456 -5.34 15.47 -4.92
N MET A 457 -4.41 14.81 -5.60
CA MET A 457 -4.69 13.64 -6.41
C MET A 457 -3.59 12.60 -6.21
N ASP A 458 -3.98 11.34 -6.11
CA ASP A 458 -3.07 10.21 -5.93
C ASP A 458 -3.64 8.93 -6.56
N PHE A 459 -2.97 7.79 -6.37
CA PHE A 459 -3.27 6.54 -7.06
C PHE A 459 -3.38 6.74 -8.58
N PRO A 460 -2.32 7.26 -9.22
CA PRO A 460 -2.27 7.41 -10.66
C PRO A 460 -2.30 6.04 -11.36
N PHE A 461 -2.94 6.01 -12.52
CA PHE A 461 -2.93 4.87 -13.44
C PHE A 461 -3.07 5.36 -14.89
N ILE A 462 -2.63 4.53 -15.82
CA ILE A 462 -2.70 4.76 -17.27
C ILE A 462 -3.25 3.51 -17.95
N ASN A 463 -3.45 3.57 -19.27
CA ASN A 463 -3.57 2.35 -20.06
C ASN A 463 -2.25 1.55 -19.97
N GLU A 464 -2.28 0.34 -19.38
CA GLU A 464 -1.07 -0.46 -19.11
C GLU A 464 -0.25 -0.78 -20.38
N ALA A 465 -0.86 -0.73 -21.57
CA ALA A 465 -0.16 -0.92 -22.85
C ALA A 465 0.93 0.14 -23.11
N PHE A 466 0.86 1.28 -22.41
CA PHE A 466 1.78 2.40 -22.56
C PHE A 466 2.82 2.51 -21.43
N ILE A 467 2.89 1.54 -20.52
CA ILE A 467 3.93 1.53 -19.48
C ILE A 467 5.32 1.56 -20.13
N GLY A 468 6.13 2.55 -19.76
CA GLY A 468 7.50 2.70 -20.24
C GLY A 468 7.65 3.38 -21.60
N VAL A 469 6.56 3.82 -22.21
CA VAL A 469 6.53 4.58 -23.47
C VAL A 469 5.67 5.83 -23.31
N GLN A 470 5.83 6.80 -24.20
CA GLN A 470 5.06 8.05 -24.14
C GLN A 470 3.56 7.76 -24.29
N ASN A 471 2.75 8.48 -23.52
CA ASN A 471 1.31 8.37 -23.46
C ASN A 471 0.68 9.77 -23.31
N ASP A 472 -0.56 9.93 -23.76
CA ASP A 472 -1.28 11.21 -23.79
C ASP A 472 -2.25 11.37 -22.61
N TYR A 473 -2.71 10.25 -22.03
CA TYR A 473 -3.74 10.27 -20.99
C TYR A 473 -3.29 9.60 -19.69
N GLY A 474 -3.65 10.22 -18.56
CA GLY A 474 -3.48 9.63 -17.24
C GLY A 474 -4.74 9.79 -16.40
N TYR A 475 -4.90 8.95 -15.40
CA TYR A 475 -6.03 8.99 -14.49
C TYR A 475 -5.55 8.92 -13.06
N CYS A 476 -6.27 9.55 -12.13
CA CYS A 476 -5.97 9.45 -10.70
C CYS A 476 -7.21 9.66 -9.85
N GLN A 477 -7.12 9.25 -8.59
CA GLN A 477 -8.17 9.45 -7.60
C GLN A 477 -8.06 10.86 -6.99
N LEU A 478 -9.20 11.53 -6.87
CA LEU A 478 -9.32 12.88 -6.34
C LEU A 478 -9.68 12.83 -4.86
N ARG A 479 -8.84 13.42 -4.01
CA ARG A 479 -9.09 13.44 -2.57
C ARG A 479 -10.24 14.39 -2.21
N ASP A 480 -11.19 13.91 -1.42
CA ASP A 480 -12.14 14.76 -0.72
C ASP A 480 -11.50 15.31 0.55
N SER A 481 -11.04 16.56 0.52
CA SER A 481 -10.33 17.16 1.66
C SER A 481 -11.23 17.40 2.87
N ILE A 482 -12.54 17.62 2.68
CA ILE A 482 -13.46 17.84 3.80
C ILE A 482 -13.67 16.52 4.54
N ALA A 483 -14.03 15.46 3.81
CA ALA A 483 -14.25 14.15 4.38
C ALA A 483 -12.96 13.54 4.94
N SER A 484 -11.82 13.80 4.28
CA SER A 484 -10.52 13.32 4.76
C SER A 484 -10.13 13.99 6.09
N SER A 485 -10.27 15.31 6.17
CA SER A 485 -10.03 16.07 7.40
C SER A 485 -10.98 15.65 8.53
N ALA A 486 -12.27 15.45 8.25
CA ALA A 486 -13.26 15.07 9.25
C ALA A 486 -13.08 13.64 9.79
N SER A 487 -12.48 12.75 9.01
CA SER A 487 -12.21 11.36 9.41
C SER A 487 -10.81 11.13 9.95
N GLY A 488 -9.88 12.09 9.77
CA GLY A 488 -8.47 11.89 10.07
C GLY A 488 -7.83 10.77 9.24
N MET A 489 -8.40 10.47 8.06
CA MET A 489 -7.98 9.43 7.13
C MET A 489 -8.21 9.91 5.70
N VAL A 490 -7.43 9.45 4.73
CA VAL A 490 -7.59 9.91 3.33
C VAL A 490 -8.81 9.22 2.70
N LYS A 491 -9.69 10.02 2.07
CA LYS A 491 -10.87 9.56 1.31
C LYS A 491 -10.89 10.21 -0.07
N TYR A 492 -11.29 9.45 -1.09
CA TYR A 492 -11.27 9.90 -2.49
C TYR A 492 -12.69 10.06 -3.05
N GLY A 493 -13.17 11.30 -3.17
CA GLY A 493 -14.54 11.64 -3.59
C GLY A 493 -14.71 11.85 -5.10
N GLY A 494 -13.72 11.50 -5.91
CA GLY A 494 -13.76 11.69 -7.36
C GLY A 494 -12.63 11.01 -8.09
N LEU A 495 -12.65 11.13 -9.42
CA LEU A 495 -11.57 10.74 -10.32
C LEU A 495 -11.21 11.93 -11.22
N ALA A 496 -9.98 11.97 -11.71
CA ALA A 496 -9.51 12.93 -12.69
C ALA A 496 -8.91 12.23 -13.91
N LYS A 497 -9.14 12.77 -15.10
CA LYS A 497 -8.48 12.41 -16.35
C LYS A 497 -7.60 13.57 -16.79
N LEU A 498 -6.31 13.31 -16.94
CA LEU A 498 -5.26 14.25 -17.30
C LEU A 498 -4.92 14.07 -18.79
N TYR A 499 -4.78 15.18 -19.49
CA TYR A 499 -4.42 15.24 -20.91
C TYR A 499 -3.00 15.80 -21.02
N PHE A 500 -1.97 14.96 -20.98
CA PHE A 500 -0.57 15.40 -20.83
C PHE A 500 -0.05 16.25 -22.01
N GLY A 501 -0.61 16.05 -23.21
CA GLY A 501 -0.29 16.82 -24.41
C GLY A 501 -1.16 18.07 -24.63
N GLU A 502 -2.22 18.28 -23.84
CA GLU A 502 -3.15 19.39 -24.02
C GLU A 502 -3.03 20.41 -22.87
N GLN A 503 -2.86 21.69 -23.22
CA GLN A 503 -2.91 22.75 -22.22
C GLN A 503 -4.35 23.07 -21.81
N ASN A 504 -4.51 23.49 -20.57
CA ASN A 504 -5.76 24.04 -20.10
C ASN A 504 -6.00 25.38 -20.83
N PRO A 505 -7.07 25.50 -21.64
CA PRO A 505 -7.36 26.71 -22.40
C PRO A 505 -7.62 27.95 -21.52
N GLU A 506 -7.93 27.75 -20.23
CA GLU A 506 -8.10 28.83 -19.26
C GLU A 506 -6.78 29.28 -18.62
N SER A 507 -5.66 28.60 -18.91
CA SER A 507 -4.33 28.99 -18.41
C SER A 507 -3.77 30.14 -19.24
N SER A 508 -3.47 31.27 -18.58
CA SER A 508 -2.81 32.43 -19.19
C SER A 508 -1.27 32.36 -19.14
N LEU A 509 -0.71 31.22 -18.71
CA LEU A 509 0.73 30.98 -18.59
C LEU A 509 1.32 30.53 -19.95
N ARG A 510 2.65 30.64 -20.11
CA ARG A 510 3.36 30.19 -21.31
C ARG A 510 3.23 28.67 -21.49
N GLU A 511 3.44 28.15 -22.71
CA GLU A 511 3.27 26.72 -23.01
C GLU A 511 4.10 25.77 -22.12
N ASP A 512 5.27 26.21 -21.65
CA ASP A 512 6.17 25.48 -20.76
C ASP A 512 5.82 25.61 -19.26
N GLU A 513 4.94 26.55 -18.90
CA GLU A 513 4.47 26.83 -17.54
C GLU A 513 2.95 26.61 -17.37
N GLY A 514 2.25 26.33 -18.46
CA GLY A 514 0.81 26.12 -18.53
C GLY A 514 0.38 24.84 -17.82
N LEU A 515 -0.76 24.94 -17.13
CA LEU A 515 -1.42 23.76 -16.58
C LEU A 515 -1.97 22.90 -17.71
N ILE A 516 -1.98 21.59 -17.55
CA ILE A 516 -2.60 20.68 -18.52
C ILE A 516 -4.12 20.69 -18.37
N LYS A 517 -4.83 20.29 -19.44
CA LYS A 517 -6.27 20.04 -19.36
C LYS A 517 -6.53 18.85 -18.43
N VAL A 518 -7.54 19.01 -17.57
CA VAL A 518 -8.02 17.97 -16.65
C VAL A 518 -9.54 17.94 -16.68
N GLU A 519 -10.10 16.75 -16.80
CA GLU A 519 -11.53 16.50 -16.63
C GLU A 519 -11.77 15.76 -15.32
N TYR A 520 -12.86 16.10 -14.62
CA TYR A 520 -13.18 15.56 -13.30
C TYR A 520 -14.49 14.79 -13.33
N HIS A 521 -14.50 13.63 -12.69
CA HIS A 521 -15.70 12.85 -12.41
C HIS A 521 -15.94 12.85 -10.90
N MET A 522 -16.78 13.77 -10.42
CA MET A 522 -17.13 13.87 -9.01
C MET A 522 -18.14 12.80 -8.63
N LEU A 523 -17.90 12.10 -7.52
CA LEU A 523 -18.83 11.12 -7.00
C LEU A 523 -19.99 11.80 -6.28
N GLU A 524 -21.03 11.03 -6.02
CA GLU A 524 -22.14 11.46 -5.18
C GLU A 524 -21.65 11.83 -3.77
N LYS A 525 -22.41 12.67 -3.07
CA LYS A 525 -22.07 13.08 -1.71
C LYS A 525 -21.81 11.86 -0.82
N ASN A 526 -20.78 11.95 0.04
CA ASN A 526 -20.36 10.89 0.95
C ASN A 526 -20.11 9.53 0.26
N THR A 527 -19.75 9.57 -1.02
CA THR A 527 -19.36 8.39 -1.80
C THR A 527 -17.89 8.48 -2.15
N PHE A 528 -17.13 7.45 -1.81
CA PHE A 528 -15.68 7.46 -1.95
C PHE A 528 -15.19 6.21 -2.68
N CYS A 529 -14.16 6.38 -3.51
CA CYS A 529 -13.62 5.34 -4.37
C CYS A 529 -12.29 4.75 -3.89
N SER A 530 -11.94 3.58 -4.42
CA SER A 530 -10.62 2.96 -4.30
C SER A 530 -10.38 1.93 -5.42
N GLY A 531 -9.11 1.65 -5.73
CA GLY A 531 -8.72 0.62 -6.69
C GLY A 531 -9.09 0.91 -8.15
N ALA A 532 -9.20 2.18 -8.53
CA ALA A 532 -9.54 2.56 -9.90
C ALA A 532 -8.49 2.04 -10.90
N VAL A 533 -8.94 1.52 -12.04
CA VAL A 533 -8.07 1.08 -13.15
C VAL A 533 -8.69 1.38 -14.51
N PHE A 534 -7.84 1.43 -15.54
CA PHE A 534 -8.27 1.51 -16.94
C PHE A 534 -8.51 0.10 -17.49
N VAL A 535 -9.60 -0.08 -18.22
CA VAL A 535 -9.98 -1.30 -18.93
C VAL A 535 -10.06 -0.96 -20.41
N PRO A 536 -9.14 -1.46 -21.25
CA PRO A 536 -9.22 -1.22 -22.68
C PRO A 536 -10.49 -1.85 -23.25
N LYS A 537 -11.12 -1.14 -24.17
CA LYS A 537 -12.21 -1.66 -24.99
C LYS A 537 -11.73 -2.85 -25.81
N ASP A 538 -12.58 -3.87 -26.01
CA ASP A 538 -12.25 -4.95 -26.93
C ASP A 538 -12.04 -4.37 -28.34
N LYS A 539 -10.85 -4.60 -28.92
CA LYS A 539 -10.41 -4.01 -30.19
C LYS A 539 -10.39 -2.47 -30.20
N GLY A 540 -10.18 -1.83 -29.04
CA GLY A 540 -9.86 -0.41 -28.98
C GLY A 540 -8.60 -0.08 -29.79
N VAL A 541 -8.55 1.11 -30.38
CA VAL A 541 -7.46 1.56 -31.25
C VAL A 541 -6.72 2.74 -30.62
N GLU A 542 -7.45 3.70 -30.09
CA GLU A 542 -6.89 4.89 -29.43
C GLU A 542 -6.53 4.60 -27.98
N GLU A 543 -5.62 5.39 -27.40
CA GLU A 543 -5.09 5.16 -26.04
C GLU A 543 -6.19 5.13 -24.98
N ASP A 544 -7.18 6.02 -25.08
CA ASP A 544 -8.32 6.13 -24.17
C ASP A 544 -9.59 5.44 -24.69
N ASP A 545 -9.50 4.57 -25.69
CA ASP A 545 -10.59 3.67 -26.08
C ASP A 545 -10.81 2.62 -24.99
N GLY A 546 -11.64 2.97 -24.00
CA GLY A 546 -11.92 2.08 -22.90
C GLY A 546 -12.71 2.72 -21.78
N TRP A 547 -12.59 2.10 -20.62
CA TRP A 547 -13.42 2.35 -19.47
C TRP A 547 -12.54 2.55 -18.24
N VAL A 548 -12.98 3.40 -17.32
CA VAL A 548 -12.46 3.43 -15.96
C VAL A 548 -13.42 2.65 -15.07
N ILE A 549 -12.90 1.66 -14.35
CA ILE A 549 -13.66 0.87 -13.38
C ILE A 549 -13.13 1.12 -11.97
N THR A 550 -14.03 1.29 -11.00
CA THR A 550 -13.64 1.58 -9.60
C THR A 550 -14.66 1.05 -8.59
N PHE A 551 -14.19 0.61 -7.42
CA PHE A 551 -15.07 0.37 -6.27
C PHE A 551 -15.46 1.70 -5.65
N VAL A 552 -16.72 1.86 -5.27
CA VAL A 552 -17.22 2.98 -4.48
C VAL A 552 -17.99 2.51 -3.27
N HIS A 553 -17.97 3.30 -2.21
CA HIS A 553 -18.78 3.09 -1.03
C HIS A 553 -19.47 4.39 -0.63
N ASN A 554 -20.79 4.35 -0.49
CA ASN A 554 -21.60 5.45 0.01
C ASN A 554 -21.80 5.29 1.52
N GLU A 555 -21.20 6.18 2.30
CA GLU A 555 -21.20 6.11 3.77
C GLU A 555 -22.56 6.47 4.40
N ASP A 556 -23.45 7.17 3.67
CA ASP A 556 -24.80 7.50 4.16
C ASP A 556 -25.73 6.27 4.10
N THR A 557 -25.61 5.47 3.05
CA THR A 557 -26.46 4.29 2.80
C THR A 557 -25.79 2.98 3.19
N ASN A 558 -24.48 2.99 3.46
CA ASN A 558 -23.63 1.83 3.69
C ASN A 558 -23.64 0.83 2.51
N ILE A 559 -23.85 1.33 1.29
CA ILE A 559 -23.89 0.53 0.05
C ILE A 559 -22.55 0.65 -0.67
N SER A 560 -22.00 -0.50 -1.09
CA SER A 560 -20.85 -0.56 -1.98
C SER A 560 -21.27 -0.92 -3.41
N GLN A 561 -20.67 -0.24 -4.39
CA GLN A 561 -20.92 -0.47 -5.80
C GLN A 561 -19.61 -0.52 -6.59
N VAL A 562 -19.67 -0.98 -7.83
CA VAL A 562 -18.63 -0.76 -8.84
C VAL A 562 -19.19 0.13 -9.94
N LEU A 563 -18.44 1.17 -10.28
CA LEU A 563 -18.78 2.09 -11.36
C LEU A 563 -17.97 1.75 -12.61
N ILE A 564 -18.59 1.81 -13.78
CA ILE A 564 -17.93 1.79 -15.09
C ILE A 564 -18.17 3.15 -15.75
N ILE A 565 -17.10 3.85 -16.09
CA ILE A 565 -17.11 5.21 -16.64
C ILE A 565 -16.44 5.19 -18.01
N GLU A 566 -17.05 5.82 -19.01
CA GLU A 566 -16.44 5.97 -20.34
C GLU A 566 -15.26 6.93 -20.30
N ALA A 567 -14.09 6.47 -20.73
CA ALA A 567 -12.87 7.29 -20.70
C ALA A 567 -12.96 8.52 -21.63
N LYS A 568 -13.67 8.42 -22.75
CA LYS A 568 -13.88 9.53 -23.70
C LYS A 568 -15.00 10.49 -23.29
N SER A 569 -15.98 10.01 -22.53
CA SER A 569 -17.08 10.81 -21.98
C SER A 569 -16.93 10.97 -20.46
N PHE A 570 -15.72 11.28 -19.99
CA PHE A 570 -15.31 11.10 -18.59
C PHE A 570 -16.16 11.88 -17.57
N THR A 571 -16.65 13.07 -17.96
CA THR A 571 -17.50 13.92 -17.11
C THR A 571 -18.97 13.48 -17.06
N SER A 572 -19.37 12.53 -17.90
CA SER A 572 -20.73 11.99 -17.95
C SER A 572 -21.00 11.04 -16.79
N LYS A 573 -22.27 10.69 -16.57
CA LYS A 573 -22.65 9.67 -15.58
C LYS A 573 -22.00 8.31 -15.92
N PRO A 574 -21.71 7.46 -14.92
CA PRO A 574 -21.27 6.09 -15.17
C PRO A 574 -22.24 5.35 -16.09
N VAL A 575 -21.70 4.60 -17.06
CA VAL A 575 -22.50 3.79 -18.00
C VAL A 575 -23.13 2.58 -17.30
N ALA A 576 -22.48 2.07 -16.25
CA ALA A 576 -23.02 1.06 -15.37
C ALA A 576 -22.67 1.34 -13.90
N LYS A 577 -23.61 1.00 -13.00
CA LYS A 577 -23.45 0.95 -11.55
C LYS A 577 -23.86 -0.44 -11.05
N ILE A 578 -22.91 -1.19 -10.51
CA ILE A 578 -23.10 -2.59 -10.10
C ILE A 578 -23.16 -2.63 -8.57
N THR A 579 -24.34 -2.88 -7.99
CA THR A 579 -24.51 -2.91 -6.52
C THR A 579 -24.02 -4.24 -5.94
N LEU A 580 -23.10 -4.16 -4.98
CA LEU A 580 -22.46 -5.34 -4.40
C LEU A 580 -23.31 -5.94 -3.27
N PRO A 581 -23.22 -7.27 -3.03
CA PRO A 581 -24.04 -7.95 -2.03
C PRO A 581 -23.63 -7.65 -0.58
N CYS A 582 -22.47 -7.03 -0.38
CA CYS A 582 -21.96 -6.66 0.93
C CYS A 582 -21.14 -5.36 0.84
N ARG A 583 -20.86 -4.76 2.00
CA ARG A 583 -19.90 -3.67 2.13
C ARG A 583 -18.53 -4.14 1.62
N VAL A 584 -17.84 -3.23 0.94
CA VAL A 584 -16.44 -3.39 0.56
C VAL A 584 -15.64 -2.27 1.20
N PRO A 585 -14.66 -2.58 2.07
CA PRO A 585 -13.88 -1.56 2.76
C PRO A 585 -13.05 -0.75 1.77
N TYR A 586 -12.47 0.36 2.24
CA TYR A 586 -11.43 1.05 1.47
C TYR A 586 -10.22 0.12 1.28
N GLY A 587 -9.59 0.20 0.12
CA GLY A 587 -8.36 -0.55 -0.17
C GLY A 587 -7.40 0.29 -0.99
N PHE A 588 -6.43 -0.40 -1.59
CA PHE A 588 -5.31 0.24 -2.28
C PHE A 588 -5.45 0.05 -3.79
N HIS A 589 -4.59 -0.76 -4.41
CA HIS A 589 -4.49 -0.86 -5.86
C HIS A 589 -5.43 -1.92 -6.43
N GLY A 590 -6.03 -1.57 -7.58
CA GLY A 590 -6.79 -2.47 -8.42
C GLY A 590 -5.95 -3.01 -9.57
N ALA A 591 -6.44 -4.06 -10.21
CA ALA A 591 -5.96 -4.57 -11.49
C ALA A 591 -7.15 -5.12 -12.28
N PHE A 592 -7.10 -5.01 -13.61
CA PHE A 592 -8.00 -5.71 -14.51
C PHE A 592 -7.23 -6.72 -15.34
N ARG A 593 -7.75 -7.95 -15.41
CA ARG A 593 -7.15 -9.00 -16.23
C ARG A 593 -8.16 -9.58 -17.19
N PRO A 594 -7.97 -9.34 -18.51
CA PRO A 594 -8.77 -9.99 -19.53
C PRO A 594 -8.63 -11.52 -19.43
N ILE A 595 -9.75 -12.24 -19.43
CA ILE A 595 -9.77 -13.70 -19.52
C ILE A 595 -10.83 -14.10 -20.54
N LEU A 596 -10.37 -14.62 -21.68
CA LEU A 596 -11.26 -15.14 -22.70
C LEU A 596 -11.95 -16.42 -22.22
N GLN A 597 -13.23 -16.59 -22.55
CA GLN A 597 -14.04 -17.79 -22.25
C GLN A 597 -14.17 -18.12 -20.74
N LEU A 598 -14.15 -17.09 -19.89
CA LEU A 598 -14.25 -17.18 -18.44
C LEU A 598 -15.50 -17.97 -17.97
N GLN A 599 -16.59 -17.93 -18.75
CA GLN A 599 -17.85 -18.59 -18.44
C GLN A 599 -17.71 -20.11 -18.20
N ASN A 600 -16.85 -20.80 -18.98
CA ASN A 600 -16.64 -22.24 -18.85
C ASN A 600 -15.91 -22.64 -17.56
N GLN A 601 -15.20 -21.68 -16.95
CA GLN A 601 -14.32 -21.94 -15.80
C GLN A 601 -14.97 -21.53 -14.46
N ILE A 602 -15.88 -20.55 -14.47
CA ILE A 602 -16.49 -20.01 -13.24
C ILE A 602 -17.88 -20.57 -12.96
N LEU A 603 -18.67 -20.84 -14.00
CA LEU A 603 -20.07 -21.29 -13.83
C LEU A 603 -20.24 -22.81 -13.91
N SER A 604 -19.16 -23.56 -14.10
CA SER A 604 -19.19 -25.03 -14.07
C SER A 604 -19.31 -25.52 -12.63
N PRO A 605 -20.40 -26.21 -12.23
CA PRO A 605 -20.44 -26.86 -10.93
C PRO A 605 -19.36 -27.95 -10.92
N LYS A 606 -18.35 -27.80 -10.06
CA LYS A 606 -17.53 -28.96 -9.65
C LYS A 606 -18.46 -29.92 -8.92
N ILE A 607 -19.08 -30.84 -9.65
CA ILE A 607 -19.74 -32.00 -9.07
C ILE A 607 -18.64 -32.78 -8.33
N PRO A 608 -18.68 -32.93 -7.00
CA PRO A 608 -17.82 -33.87 -6.34
C PRO A 608 -18.35 -35.25 -6.75
N SER A 609 -17.62 -35.95 -7.64
CA SER A 609 -17.87 -37.37 -7.85
C SER A 609 -17.46 -38.08 -6.56
N LEU A 610 -18.43 -38.30 -5.67
CA LEU A 610 -18.33 -39.33 -4.64
C LEU A 610 -18.24 -40.69 -5.34
N ASN A 611 -17.03 -41.08 -5.73
CA ASN A 611 -16.72 -42.49 -5.91
C ASN A 611 -16.63 -43.09 -4.50
N SER A 612 -17.73 -43.71 -4.10
CA SER A 612 -17.85 -44.61 -2.97
C SER A 612 -16.73 -45.65 -3.01
N ARG A 613 -15.73 -45.48 -2.14
CA ARG A 613 -14.91 -46.60 -1.70
C ARG A 613 -15.73 -47.41 -0.71
N ILE A 614 -16.42 -48.43 -1.22
CA ILE A 614 -16.92 -49.55 -0.43
C ILE A 614 -15.68 -50.26 0.15
N PRO A 615 -15.55 -50.42 1.48
CA PRO A 615 -14.54 -51.30 2.04
C PRO A 615 -15.02 -52.74 1.89
N ASN A 616 -14.37 -53.51 1.02
CA ASN A 616 -14.48 -54.97 1.00
C ASN A 616 -13.97 -55.51 2.35
N SER A 617 -14.89 -55.93 3.22
CA SER A 617 -14.58 -56.79 4.36
C SER A 617 -15.28 -58.14 4.19
N MET A 618 -14.43 -59.15 3.98
CA MET A 618 -14.52 -60.56 4.37
C MET A 618 -15.83 -61.34 4.11
N SER A 619 -15.75 -62.23 3.11
CA SER A 619 -16.38 -63.55 3.17
C SER A 619 -15.58 -64.49 4.09
N ARG A 620 -16.17 -64.87 5.23
CA ARG A 620 -15.91 -66.14 5.93
C ARG A 620 -17.25 -66.74 6.34
N SER A 621 -17.80 -67.60 5.50
CA SER A 621 -18.37 -68.93 5.78
C SER A 621 -19.10 -69.42 4.53
#